data_AF-A0A8X6WIT6-F1
#
_entry.id   AF-A0A8X6WIT6-F1
#
_cell.length_a   1.000
_cell.length_b   1.000
_cell.length_c   1.000
_cell.angle_alpha   90.00
_cell.angle_beta   90.00
_cell.angle_gamma   90.00
#
_symmetry.space_group_name_H-M   'P 1'
#
loop_
_entity.id
_entity.type
_entity.pdbx_description
1 polymer ?
#
loop_
_entity_poly.entity_id
_entity_poly.type
_entity_poly.pdbx_seq_one_letter_code
_entity_poly.pdbx_strand_id
1 'polypeptide(L)'
;MAYLGKGRREDLFVLATELNLEFDKSMTIVTLKDLIIGSENYDEELTKNIHSTIVEDRKAREENLRIEDQKEKLHFEEQEERLRIEQLRLDEQKREYEFELEKLRIQTQSKLGADTSKESDTKFPVKEVSKFIHCFDLKEDISLYIKLF
;
A
#
# COMPACT_ATOMS: atom_id res chain seq x y z
N MET A 1 15.10 -42.42 -25.35
CA MET A 1 15.28 -41.16 -24.58
C MET A 1 13.95 -40.39 -24.50
N ALA A 2 13.06 -40.73 -23.57
CA ALA A 2 11.68 -40.18 -23.53
C ALA A 2 11.54 -38.88 -22.70
N TYR A 3 12.49 -38.56 -21.82
CA TYR A 3 12.37 -37.48 -20.85
C TYR A 3 12.50 -36.08 -21.48
N LEU A 4 13.44 -35.89 -22.42
CA LEU A 4 13.54 -34.67 -23.23
C LEU A 4 12.32 -34.48 -24.15
N GLY A 5 11.60 -35.57 -24.47
CA GLY A 5 10.38 -35.57 -25.29
C GLY A 5 9.30 -34.62 -24.78
N LYS A 6 9.20 -34.44 -23.46
CA LYS A 6 8.19 -33.63 -22.78
C LYS A 6 8.69 -32.24 -22.35
N GLY A 7 9.97 -31.94 -22.54
CA GLY A 7 10.59 -30.68 -22.10
C GLY A 7 10.20 -29.49 -22.98
N ARG A 8 10.04 -28.30 -22.37
CA ARG A 8 9.85 -27.05 -23.11
C ARG A 8 11.18 -26.65 -23.77
N ARG A 9 11.11 -25.84 -24.84
CA ARG A 9 12.31 -25.33 -25.52
C ARG A 9 13.23 -24.56 -24.57
N GLU A 10 12.65 -23.77 -23.66
CA GLU A 10 13.37 -23.02 -22.63
C GLU A 10 14.14 -23.95 -21.68
N ASP A 11 13.48 -25.01 -21.18
CA ASP A 11 14.10 -26.00 -20.29
C ASP A 11 15.30 -26.68 -20.99
N LEU A 12 15.19 -26.96 -22.29
CA LEU A 12 16.26 -27.56 -23.09
C LEU A 12 17.44 -26.60 -23.34
N PHE A 13 17.20 -25.29 -23.45
CA PHE A 13 18.29 -24.32 -23.56
C PHE A 13 19.08 -24.19 -22.26
N VAL A 14 18.38 -24.15 -21.13
CA VAL A 14 19.05 -24.14 -19.82
C VAL A 14 19.86 -25.42 -19.68
N LEU A 15 19.29 -26.57 -20.02
CA LEU A 15 20.00 -27.84 -20.00
C LEU A 15 21.26 -27.84 -20.90
N ALA A 16 21.15 -27.37 -22.14
CA ALA A 16 22.30 -27.27 -23.03
C ALA A 16 23.38 -26.31 -22.50
N THR A 17 22.97 -25.25 -21.78
CA THR A 17 23.88 -24.32 -21.11
C THR A 17 24.60 -25.00 -19.93
N GLU A 18 23.88 -25.74 -19.09
CA GLU A 18 24.45 -26.50 -17.96
C GLU A 18 25.42 -27.59 -18.42
N LEU A 19 25.14 -28.21 -19.57
CA LEU A 19 26.01 -29.19 -20.21
C LEU A 19 27.18 -28.55 -20.98
N ASN A 20 27.30 -27.22 -20.97
CA ASN A 20 28.33 -26.45 -21.70
C ASN A 20 28.38 -26.77 -23.20
N LEU A 21 27.22 -27.00 -23.81
CA LEU A 21 27.09 -27.24 -25.24
C LEU A 21 26.92 -25.91 -25.99
N GLU A 22 27.60 -25.75 -27.12
CA GLU A 22 27.37 -24.62 -28.01
C GLU A 22 26.08 -24.86 -28.81
N PHE A 23 25.08 -23.99 -28.61
CA PHE A 23 23.82 -24.03 -29.35
C PHE A 23 23.42 -22.64 -29.81
N ASP A 24 22.62 -22.59 -30.89
CA ASP A 24 22.01 -21.35 -31.35
C ASP A 24 20.58 -21.22 -30.81
N LYS A 25 20.17 -20.01 -30.45
CA LYS A 25 18.83 -19.71 -29.92
C LYS A 25 17.73 -19.91 -30.97
N SER A 26 18.09 -19.98 -32.25
CA SER A 26 17.17 -20.31 -33.35
C SER A 26 16.96 -21.81 -33.54
N MET A 27 17.76 -22.66 -32.88
CA MET A 27 17.64 -24.12 -33.00
C MET A 27 16.26 -24.61 -32.57
N THR A 28 15.77 -25.61 -33.32
CA THR A 28 14.52 -26.30 -33.00
C THR A 28 14.68 -27.22 -31.80
N ILE A 29 13.56 -27.59 -31.17
CA ILE A 29 13.54 -28.56 -30.07
C ILE A 29 14.18 -29.90 -30.50
N VAL A 30 14.01 -30.31 -31.75
CA VAL A 30 14.57 -31.58 -32.26
C VAL A 30 16.09 -31.49 -32.35
N THR A 31 16.60 -30.44 -33.01
CA THR A 31 18.05 -30.22 -33.16
C THR A 31 18.77 -30.08 -31.81
N LEU A 32 18.14 -29.47 -30.81
CA LEU A 32 18.69 -29.38 -29.45
C LEU A 32 18.77 -30.75 -28.76
N LYS A 33 17.74 -31.59 -28.93
CA LYS A 33 17.75 -32.95 -28.38
C LYS A 33 18.86 -33.78 -28.99
N ASP A 34 18.99 -33.72 -30.31
CA ASP A 34 20.01 -34.46 -31.03
C ASP A 34 21.42 -34.00 -30.64
N LEU A 35 21.62 -32.68 -30.42
CA LEU A 35 22.88 -32.12 -29.92
C LEU A 35 23.23 -32.63 -28.52
N ILE A 36 22.25 -32.69 -27.60
CA ILE A 36 22.46 -33.15 -26.23
C ILE A 36 22.80 -34.65 -26.21
N ILE A 37 22.01 -35.46 -26.92
CA ILE A 37 22.19 -36.93 -26.96
C ILE A 37 23.46 -37.30 -27.74
N GLY A 38 23.81 -36.52 -28.77
CA GLY A 38 25.00 -36.73 -29.60
C GLY A 38 26.30 -36.23 -28.98
N SER A 39 26.27 -35.64 -27.78
CA SER A 39 27.48 -35.18 -27.11
C SER A 39 28.36 -36.36 -26.65
N GLU A 40 29.67 -36.22 -26.79
CA GLU A 40 30.65 -37.28 -26.45
C GLU A 40 30.59 -37.67 -24.95
N ASN A 41 30.21 -36.73 -24.10
CA ASN A 41 30.10 -36.88 -22.65
C ASN A 41 28.65 -37.09 -22.19
N TYR A 42 27.76 -37.57 -23.06
CA TYR A 42 26.37 -37.78 -22.70
C TYR A 42 26.21 -38.88 -21.64
N ASP A 43 25.78 -38.49 -20.45
CA ASP A 43 25.31 -39.38 -19.39
C ASP A 43 23.80 -39.19 -19.22
N GLU A 44 23.03 -40.26 -19.45
CA GLU A 44 21.57 -40.24 -19.37
C GLU A 44 21.06 -39.91 -17.96
N GLU A 45 21.68 -40.46 -16.90
CA GLU A 45 21.20 -40.23 -15.53
C GLU A 45 21.50 -38.80 -15.09
N LEU A 46 22.72 -38.32 -15.35
CA LEU A 46 23.12 -36.95 -15.03
C LEU A 46 22.26 -35.93 -15.79
N THR A 47 22.08 -36.13 -17.10
CA THR A 47 21.27 -35.23 -17.94
C THR A 47 19.81 -35.21 -17.51
N LYS A 48 19.25 -36.37 -17.13
CA LYS A 48 17.89 -36.47 -16.62
C LYS A 48 17.72 -35.79 -15.27
N ASN A 49 18.70 -35.89 -14.37
CA ASN A 49 18.68 -35.21 -13.08
C ASN A 49 18.71 -33.69 -13.26
N ILE A 50 19.64 -33.17 -14.07
CA ILE A 50 19.72 -31.73 -14.38
C ILE A 50 18.41 -31.24 -15.01
N HIS A 51 17.87 -31.96 -16.01
CA HIS A 51 16.59 -31.60 -16.61
C HIS A 51 15.45 -31.60 -15.58
N SER A 52 15.44 -32.54 -14.63
CA SER A 52 14.38 -32.62 -13.62
C SER A 52 14.44 -31.41 -12.69
N THR A 53 15.64 -31.04 -12.22
CA THR A 53 15.86 -29.84 -11.41
C THR A 53 15.43 -28.56 -12.15
N ILE A 54 15.78 -28.41 -13.44
CA ILE A 54 15.37 -27.24 -14.24
C ILE A 54 13.83 -27.13 -14.32
N VAL A 55 13.15 -28.25 -14.53
CA VAL A 55 11.68 -28.29 -14.60
C VAL A 55 11.06 -27.95 -13.25
N GLU A 56 11.63 -28.45 -12.16
CA GLU A 56 11.20 -28.15 -10.79
C GLU A 56 11.39 -26.67 -10.45
N ASP A 57 12.56 -26.11 -10.74
CA ASP A 57 12.85 -24.68 -10.54
C ASP A 57 11.88 -23.79 -11.32
N ARG A 58 11.58 -24.13 -12.57
CA ARG A 58 10.59 -23.39 -13.36
C ARG A 58 9.21 -23.42 -12.70
N LYS A 59 8.76 -24.59 -12.24
CA LYS A 59 7.47 -24.73 -11.55
C LYS A 59 7.45 -23.93 -10.24
N ALA A 60 8.53 -23.98 -9.47
CA ALA A 60 8.65 -23.25 -8.22
C ALA A 60 8.60 -21.73 -8.46
N ARG A 61 9.25 -21.22 -9.51
CA ARG A 61 9.14 -19.80 -9.90
C ARG A 61 7.73 -19.43 -10.32
N GLU A 62 7.08 -20.24 -11.16
CA GLU A 62 5.68 -20.02 -11.58
C GLU A 62 4.72 -20.03 -10.37
N GLU A 63 4.96 -20.88 -9.38
CA GLU A 63 4.18 -20.93 -8.14
C GLU A 63 4.43 -19.71 -7.24
N ASN A 64 5.69 -19.33 -7.05
CA ASN A 64 6.03 -18.14 -6.26
C ASN A 64 5.40 -16.86 -6.83
N LEU A 65 5.44 -16.70 -8.17
CA LEU A 65 4.75 -15.60 -8.85
C LEU A 65 3.25 -15.58 -8.54
N ARG A 66 2.58 -16.74 -8.58
CA ARG A 66 1.15 -16.82 -8.24
C ARG A 66 0.87 -16.47 -6.78
N ILE A 67 1.74 -16.91 -5.86
CA ILE A 67 1.61 -16.59 -4.44
C ILE A 67 1.82 -15.09 -4.20
N GLU A 68 2.78 -14.48 -4.89
CA GLU A 68 3.05 -13.04 -4.81
C GLU A 68 1.88 -12.22 -5.34
N ASP A 69 1.35 -12.57 -6.51
CA ASP A 69 0.14 -11.95 -7.07
C ASP A 69 -1.07 -12.05 -6.12
N GLN A 70 -1.23 -13.19 -5.43
CA GLN A 70 -2.29 -13.38 -4.46
C GLN A 70 -2.08 -12.52 -3.21
N LYS A 71 -0.85 -12.44 -2.71
CA LYS A 71 -0.50 -11.60 -1.55
C LYS A 71 -0.71 -10.12 -1.86
N GLU A 72 -0.35 -9.67 -3.06
CA GLU A 72 -0.54 -8.28 -3.47
C GLU A 72 -2.03 -7.92 -3.52
N LYS A 73 -2.87 -8.80 -4.07
CA LYS A 73 -4.33 -8.61 -4.08
C LYS A 73 -4.92 -8.54 -2.67
N LEU A 74 -4.54 -9.47 -1.79
CA LEU A 74 -4.99 -9.47 -0.40
C LEU A 74 -4.55 -8.20 0.33
N HIS A 75 -3.32 -7.76 0.13
CA HIS A 75 -2.82 -6.52 0.74
C HIS A 75 -3.60 -5.30 0.22
N PHE A 76 -3.92 -5.25 -1.08
CA PHE A 76 -4.72 -4.18 -1.64
C PHE A 76 -6.14 -4.14 -1.04
N GLU A 77 -6.81 -5.29 -0.98
CA GLU A 77 -8.15 -5.43 -0.37
C GLU A 77 -8.15 -5.01 1.11
N GLU A 78 -7.13 -5.42 1.86
CA GLU A 78 -6.98 -5.06 3.28
C GLU A 78 -6.76 -3.55 3.49
N GLN A 79 -6.02 -2.89 2.60
CA GLN A 79 -5.86 -1.43 2.64
C GLN A 79 -7.17 -0.71 2.31
N GLU A 80 -7.91 -1.19 1.32
CA GLU A 80 -9.22 -0.61 0.96
C GLU A 80 -10.23 -0.76 2.11
N GLU A 81 -10.26 -1.92 2.75
CA GLU A 81 -11.11 -2.16 3.92
C GLU A 81 -10.73 -1.26 5.10
N ARG A 82 -9.44 -1.08 5.38
CA ARG A 82 -8.95 -0.15 6.42
C ARG A 82 -9.45 1.27 6.18
N LEU A 83 -9.31 1.79 4.97
CA LEU A 83 -9.77 3.14 4.60
C LEU A 83 -11.29 3.27 4.77
N ARG A 84 -12.04 2.23 4.40
CA ARG A 84 -13.50 2.21 4.55
C ARG A 84 -13.93 2.25 6.02
N ILE A 85 -13.26 1.50 6.89
CA ILE A 85 -13.52 1.51 8.34
C ILE A 85 -13.19 2.89 8.93
N GLU A 86 -12.07 3.49 8.52
CA GLU A 86 -11.67 4.81 9.00
C GLU A 86 -12.66 5.91 8.58
N GLN A 87 -13.17 5.87 7.35
CA GLN A 87 -14.24 6.77 6.89
C GLN A 87 -15.50 6.63 7.74
N LEU A 88 -15.97 5.40 7.99
CA LEU A 88 -17.15 5.16 8.83
C LEU A 88 -16.98 5.72 10.23
N ARG A 89 -15.80 5.55 10.84
CA ARG A 89 -15.49 6.09 12.16
C ARG A 89 -15.53 7.61 12.17
N LEU A 90 -15.01 8.25 11.12
CA LEU A 90 -14.98 9.70 11.01
C LEU A 90 -16.39 10.27 10.82
N ASP A 91 -17.25 9.58 10.06
CA ASP A 91 -18.66 9.94 9.91
C ASP A 91 -19.48 9.74 11.19
N GLU A 92 -19.15 8.71 11.98
CA GLU A 92 -19.73 8.53 13.31
C GLU A 92 -19.36 9.69 14.26
N GLN A 93 -18.08 10.05 14.33
CA GLN A 93 -17.65 11.20 15.14
C GLN A 93 -18.31 12.50 14.70
N LYS A 94 -18.45 12.74 13.38
CA LYS A 94 -19.16 13.92 12.87
C LYS A 94 -20.60 13.97 13.35
N ARG A 95 -21.32 12.83 13.27
CA ARG A 95 -22.70 12.74 13.76
C ARG A 95 -22.80 13.00 15.26
N GLU A 96 -21.85 12.51 16.05
CA GLU A 96 -21.78 12.80 17.49
C GLU A 96 -21.57 14.30 17.76
N TYR A 97 -20.61 14.94 17.08
CA TYR A 97 -20.38 16.38 17.21
C TYR A 97 -21.59 17.21 16.80
N GLU A 98 -22.26 16.85 15.69
CA GLU A 98 -23.49 17.51 15.24
C GLU A 98 -24.61 17.39 16.28
N PHE A 99 -24.75 16.21 16.90
CA PHE A 99 -25.74 15.97 17.94
C PHE A 99 -25.47 16.80 19.20
N GLU A 100 -24.21 16.89 19.65
CA GLU A 100 -23.82 17.74 20.78
C GLU A 100 -24.11 19.23 20.50
N LEU A 101 -23.82 19.68 19.28
CA LEU A 101 -24.05 21.06 18.86
C LEU A 101 -25.54 21.41 18.88
N GLU A 102 -26.40 20.50 18.39
CA GLU A 102 -27.85 20.70 18.40
C GLU A 102 -28.42 20.67 19.83
N LYS A 103 -27.91 19.78 20.70
CA LYS A 103 -28.27 19.78 22.13
C LYS A 103 -27.93 21.11 22.81
N LEU A 104 -26.75 21.65 22.55
CA LEU A 104 -26.32 22.94 23.10
C LEU A 104 -27.17 24.09 22.54
N ARG A 105 -27.52 24.04 21.25
CA ARG A 105 -28.42 24.98 20.59
C ARG A 105 -29.80 25.00 21.26
N ILE A 106 -30.42 23.83 21.46
CA ILE A 106 -31.72 23.70 22.14
C ILE A 106 -31.65 24.20 23.59
N GLN A 107 -30.58 23.88 24.32
CA GLN A 107 -30.39 24.37 25.69
C GLN A 107 -30.26 25.89 25.74
N THR A 108 -29.58 26.50 24.76
CA THR A 108 -29.40 27.95 24.68
C THR A 108 -30.71 28.63 24.31
N GLN A 109 -31.45 28.10 23.33
CA GLN A 109 -32.77 28.60 22.94
C GLN A 109 -33.79 28.51 24.08
N SER A 110 -33.79 27.42 24.86
CA SER A 110 -34.69 27.28 26.01
C SER A 110 -34.34 28.24 27.15
N LYS A 111 -33.05 28.52 27.40
CA LYS A 111 -32.63 29.58 28.34
C LYS A 111 -33.04 30.97 27.88
N LEU A 112 -32.79 31.31 26.61
CA LEU A 112 -33.23 32.58 26.02
C LEU A 112 -34.76 32.73 26.00
N GLY A 113 -35.49 31.64 25.80
CA GLY A 113 -36.95 31.60 25.88
C GLY A 113 -37.51 31.68 27.32
N ALA A 114 -36.68 31.42 28.34
CA ALA A 114 -37.06 31.61 29.75
C ALA A 114 -36.84 33.05 30.24
N ASP A 115 -35.92 33.78 29.60
CA ASP A 115 -35.55 35.15 29.99
C ASP A 115 -36.40 36.26 29.35
N THR A 116 -37.34 35.94 28.44
CA THR A 116 -38.30 36.93 27.90
C THR A 116 -39.43 37.31 28.87
N SER A 117 -39.28 37.08 30.17
CA SER A 117 -40.21 37.60 31.20
C SER A 117 -39.56 38.49 32.25
N LYS A 118 -38.26 38.80 32.17
CA LYS A 118 -37.63 39.81 33.04
C LYS A 118 -36.63 40.66 32.26
N GLU A 119 -37.16 41.69 31.60
CA GLU A 119 -36.40 42.89 31.26
C GLU A 119 -35.71 43.42 32.53
N SER A 120 -34.38 43.39 32.55
CA SER A 120 -33.60 44.40 33.26
C SER A 120 -32.26 44.58 32.56
N ASP A 121 -32.08 45.80 32.05
CA ASP A 121 -30.90 46.30 31.38
C ASP A 121 -29.60 45.98 32.13
N THR A 122 -28.70 45.21 31.50
CA THR A 122 -27.26 45.41 31.69
C THR A 122 -26.56 45.32 30.35
N LYS A 123 -26.42 46.48 29.70
CA LYS A 123 -25.57 46.70 28.54
C LYS A 123 -24.13 46.32 28.93
N PHE A 124 -23.63 45.17 28.50
CA PHE A 124 -22.19 44.90 28.53
C PHE A 124 -21.50 45.93 27.61
N PRO A 125 -20.56 46.76 28.13
CA PRO A 125 -19.88 47.75 27.29
C PRO A 125 -18.82 47.03 26.44
N VAL A 126 -19.21 46.59 25.24
CA VAL A 126 -18.30 46.06 24.19
C VAL A 126 -17.16 47.04 23.87
N LYS A 127 -17.28 48.31 24.27
CA LYS A 127 -16.28 49.36 24.10
C LYS A 127 -15.05 49.26 25.02
N GLU A 128 -15.06 48.41 26.05
CA GLU A 128 -13.94 48.34 27.02
C GLU A 128 -12.95 47.21 26.77
N VAL A 129 -13.33 46.18 26.01
CA VAL A 129 -12.44 45.05 25.71
C VAL A 129 -11.21 45.50 24.92
N SER A 130 -11.36 46.51 24.06
CA SER A 130 -10.24 47.11 23.31
C SER A 130 -9.16 47.71 24.21
N LYS A 131 -9.46 48.09 25.45
CA LYS A 131 -8.44 48.59 26.40
C LYS A 131 -7.57 47.47 26.97
N PHE A 132 -8.04 46.22 26.91
CA PHE A 132 -7.35 45.05 27.44
C PHE A 132 -6.61 44.25 26.37
N ILE A 133 -6.84 44.54 25.08
CA ILE A 133 -6.12 43.89 23.98
C ILE A 133 -4.86 44.70 23.69
N HIS A 134 -3.70 44.09 23.94
CA HIS A 134 -2.42 44.63 23.48
C HIS A 134 -2.44 44.79 21.96
N CYS A 135 -2.24 46.00 21.46
CA CYS A 135 -2.07 46.23 20.03
C CYS A 135 -0.64 45.88 19.65
N PHE A 136 -0.48 44.95 18.70
CA PHE A 136 0.83 44.49 18.27
C PHE A 136 1.68 45.64 17.72
N ASP A 137 2.79 45.96 18.38
CA ASP A 137 3.79 46.92 17.92
C ASP A 137 4.98 46.16 17.32
N LEU A 138 5.15 46.28 16.01
CA LEU A 138 6.18 45.61 15.22
C LEU A 138 7.60 45.82 15.78
N LYS A 139 7.89 46.94 16.46
CA LYS A 139 9.24 47.21 16.96
C LYS A 139 9.50 46.55 18.32
N GLU A 140 8.55 46.68 19.24
CA GLU A 140 8.69 46.14 20.59
C GLU A 140 8.45 44.63 20.61
N ASP A 141 7.39 44.17 19.92
CA ASP A 141 6.96 42.77 19.99
C ASP A 141 7.88 41.83 19.19
N ILE A 142 8.43 42.27 18.05
CA ILE A 142 9.44 41.48 17.31
C ILE A 142 10.74 41.41 18.09
N SER A 143 11.15 42.50 18.74
CA SER A 143 12.35 42.47 19.58
C SER A 143 12.20 41.51 20.75
N LEU A 144 11.00 41.40 21.36
CA LEU A 144 10.72 40.41 22.40
C LEU A 144 10.80 38.99 21.85
N TYR A 145 10.23 38.76 20.66
CA TYR A 145 10.24 37.45 19.99
C TYR A 145 11.66 36.97 19.67
N ILE A 146 12.51 37.85 19.15
CA ILE A 146 13.92 37.55 18.83
C ILE A 146 14.78 37.39 20.11
N LYS A 147 14.33 37.88 21.26
CA LYS A 147 15.05 37.73 22.54
C LYS A 147 14.70 36.45 23.28
N LEU A 148 13.56 35.83 22.97
CA LEU A 148 13.11 34.57 23.57
C LEU A 148 13.56 33.32 22.78
N PHE A 149 14.08 33.47 21.57
CA PHE A 149 14.62 32.41 20.71
C PHE A 149 16.06 32.73 20.29
#